data_AF-A0A956K1G7-F1
#
_entry.id   AF-A0A956K1G7-F1
#
_cell.length_a   1.000
_cell.length_b   1.000
_cell.length_c   1.000
_cell.angle_alpha   90.00
_cell.angle_beta   90.00
_cell.angle_gamma   90.00
#
_symmetry.space_group_name_H-M   'P 1'
#
loop_
_entity.id
_entity.type
_entity.pdbx_description
1 polymer ?
#
loop_
_entity_poly.entity_id
_entity_poly.type
_entity_poly.pdbx_seq_one_letter_code
_entity_poly.pdbx_strand_id
1 'polypeptide(L)' 'MTTLSQQLRQMTIVVADTGDIEAIEQYKPRDATTNPSLITAAAQMPQYAELIDDA' A
#
# COMPACT_ATOMS: atom_id res chain seq x y z
N MET A 1 -3.80 13.77 21.30
CA MET A 1 -4.12 12.36 21.61
C MET A 1 -3.37 11.48 20.63
N THR A 2 -2.76 10.39 21.09
CA THR A 2 -2.10 9.42 20.20
C THR A 2 -3.13 8.44 19.65
N THR A 3 -3.06 8.13 18.35
CA THR A 3 -3.94 7.13 17.72
C THR A 3 -3.45 5.71 18.04
N LEU A 4 -4.33 4.71 17.91
CA LEU A 4 -3.96 3.30 18.11
C LEU A 4 -2.80 2.88 17.19
N SER A 5 -2.78 3.33 15.94
CA SER A 5 -1.67 3.07 15.01
C SER A 5 -0.35 3.64 15.51
N GLN A 6 -0.37 4.84 16.10
CA GLN A 6 0.84 5.45 16.67
C GLN A 6 1.37 4.67 17.87
N GLN A 7 0.49 4.14 18.72
CA GLN A 7 0.88 3.28 19.85
C GLN A 7 1.45 1.94 19.35
N LEU A 8 0.81 1.32 18.36
CA LEU A 8 1.27 0.04 17.79
C LEU A 8 2.66 0.15 17.15
N ARG A 9 2.96 1.27 16.47
CA ARG A 9 4.27 1.55 15.87
C ARG A 9 5.41 1.65 16.88
N GLN A 10 5.12 1.87 18.17
CA GLN A 10 6.12 1.85 19.24
C GLN A 10 6.52 0.43 19.66
N MET A 11 5.67 -0.57 19.37
CA MET A 11 5.85 -1.95 19.81
C MET A 11 6.19 -2.90 18.64
N THR A 12 5.89 -2.50 17.41
CA THR A 12 5.99 -3.35 16.23
C THR A 12 6.29 -2.54 14.98
N ILE A 13 6.93 -3.17 14.00
CA ILE A 13 7.10 -2.60 12.67
C ILE A 13 5.79 -2.77 11.88
N VAL A 14 5.13 -1.65 11.58
CA VAL A 14 3.92 -1.64 10.76
C VAL A 14 4.31 -1.50 9.29
N VAL A 15 3.84 -2.44 8.47
CA VAL A 15 3.99 -2.47 7.01
C VAL A 15 2.63 -2.34 6.34
N ALA A 16 2.58 -1.80 5.13
CA ALA A 16 1.35 -1.75 4.33
C ALA A 16 1.23 -3.00 3.47
N ASP A 17 0.07 -3.66 3.45
CA ASP A 17 -0.19 -4.84 2.62
C ASP A 17 -1.16 -4.47 1.50
N THR A 18 -0.63 -3.90 0.41
CA THR A 18 -1.43 -3.38 -0.70
C THR A 18 -0.62 -3.27 -1.99
N GLY A 19 -1.29 -3.40 -3.14
CA GLY A 19 -0.76 -3.04 -4.46
C GLY A 19 -1.09 -1.60 -4.89
N ASP A 20 -1.86 -0.87 -4.09
CA ASP A 20 -2.30 0.50 -4.36
C ASP A 20 -1.17 1.51 -4.06
N ILE A 21 -0.57 2.05 -5.12
CA ILE A 21 0.59 2.95 -5.06
C ILE A 21 0.23 4.28 -4.39
N GLU A 22 -0.94 4.86 -4.70
CA GLU A 22 -1.42 6.10 -4.10
C GLU A 22 -1.62 5.95 -2.59
N ALA A 23 -2.16 4.80 -2.14
CA ALA A 23 -2.28 4.53 -0.71
C ALA A 23 -0.91 4.42 -0.02
N ILE A 24 0.07 3.75 -0.64
CA ILE A 24 1.45 3.69 -0.13
C ILE A 24 2.03 5.10 -0.04
N GLU A 25 1.78 5.94 -1.04
CA GLU A 25 2.24 7.32 -1.05
C GLU A 25 1.60 8.16 0.06
N GLN A 26 0.29 8.01 0.26
CA GLN A 26 -0.47 8.75 1.28
C GLN A 26 -0.03 8.38 2.70
N TYR A 27 0.12 7.08 2.99
CA TYR A 27 0.35 6.60 4.35
C TYR A 27 1.83 6.45 4.71
N LYS A 28 2.74 6.60 3.74
CA LYS A 28 4.21 6.51 3.89
C LYS A 28 4.62 5.40 4.88
N PRO A 29 4.22 4.13 4.63
CA PRO A 29 4.59 3.03 5.50
C PRO A 29 6.12 2.84 5.48
N ARG A 30 6.65 2.11 6.47
CA ARG A 30 8.08 1.78 6.47
C ARG A 30 8.44 0.88 5.28
N ASP A 31 7.68 -0.20 5.14
CA ASP A 31 7.76 -1.14 4.03
C ASP A 31 6.34 -1.40 3.50
N ALA A 32 6.22 -1.81 2.25
CA ALA A 32 4.99 -2.30 1.64
C ALA A 32 5.19 -3.73 1.14
N THR A 33 4.21 -4.60 1.37
CA THR A 33 4.18 -5.96 0.86
C THR A 33 3.11 -6.09 -0.21
N THR A 34 3.44 -6.82 -1.26
CA THR A 34 2.53 -7.17 -2.34
C THR A 34 2.44 -8.68 -2.46
N ASN A 35 1.39 -9.16 -3.12
CA ASN A 35 1.27 -10.55 -3.55
C ASN A 35 0.51 -10.58 -4.90
N PRO A 36 0.46 -11.72 -5.62
CA PRO A 36 -0.18 -11.79 -6.93
C PRO A 36 -1.63 -11.27 -6.95
N SER A 37 -2.40 -11.56 -5.90
CA SER A 37 -3.79 -11.10 -5.78
C SER A 37 -3.88 -9.57 -5.63
N LEU A 38 -3.03 -8.97 -4.80
CA LEU A 38 -3.00 -7.52 -4.58
C LEU A 38 -2.55 -6.76 -5.82
N ILE A 39 -1.57 -7.30 -6.56
CA ILE A 39 -1.12 -6.73 -7.83
C ILE A 39 -2.24 -6.84 -8.88
N THR A 40 -2.92 -7.98 -8.96
CA THR A 40 -4.03 -8.16 -9.90
C THR A 40 -5.18 -7.18 -9.61
N ALA A 41 -5.51 -6.97 -8.33
CA ALA A 41 -6.52 -6.00 -7.93
C ALA A 41 -6.11 -4.56 -8.29
N ALA A 42 -4.85 -4.18 -8.05
CA ALA A 42 -4.32 -2.87 -8.42
C ALA A 42 -4.31 -2.66 -9.94
N ALA A 43 -3.87 -3.65 -10.73
CA ALA A 43 -3.82 -3.56 -12.19
C ALA A 43 -5.20 -3.37 -12.85
N GLN A 44 -6.30 -3.68 -12.15
CA GLN A 44 -7.67 -3.45 -12.63
C GLN A 44 -8.20 -2.05 -12.28
N MET A 45 -7.48 -1.27 -11.48
CA MET A 45 -7.92 0.06 -11.09
C MET A 45 -7.71 1.05 -12.24
N PRO A 46 -8.71 1.88 -12.60
CA PRO A 46 -8.62 2.78 -13.75
C PRO A 46 -7.42 3.74 -13.71
N GLN A 47 -7.05 4.21 -12.53
CA GLN A 47 -5.91 5.13 -12.35
C GLN A 47 -4.55 4.50 -12.67
N TYR A 48 -4.47 3.16 -12.76
CA TYR A 48 -3.25 2.44 -13.10
C TYR A 48 -3.26 1.89 -14.52
N ALA A 49 -4.29 2.17 -15.32
CA ALA A 49 -4.43 1.64 -16.68
C ALA A 49 -3.23 2.03 -17.57
N GLU A 50 -2.79 3.29 -17.54
CA GLU A 50 -1.64 3.75 -18.34
C GLU A 50 -0.35 2.98 -17.98
N LEU A 51 -0.12 2.71 -16.69
CA LEU A 51 1.06 1.95 -16.24
C LEU A 51 1.04 0.49 -16.70
N ILE A 52 -0.15 -0.10 -16.87
CA ILE A 52 -0.31 -1.48 -17.35
C ILE A 52 -0.23 -1.53 -18.88
N ASP A 53 -0.80 -0.55 -19.57
CA ASP A 53 -0.77 -0.47 -21.04
C ASP A 53 0.63 -0.15 -21.58
N ASP A 54 1.45 0.56 -20.81
CA ASP A 54 2.86 0.86 -21.12
C ASP A 54 3.82 -0.31 -20.87
N ALA A 55 3.38 -1.40 -20.23
CA ALA A 55 4.22 -2.54 -19.79
C ALA A 55 4.32 -3.68 -20.81
#